data_AF-A0A1V6IF67-F1
#
_entry.id   AF-A0A1V6IF67-F1
#
_cell.length_a   1.000
_cell.length_b   1.000
_cell.length_c   1.000
_cell.angle_alpha   90.00
_cell.angle_beta   90.00
_cell.angle_gamma   90.00
#
_symmetry.space_group_name_H-M   'P 1'
#
loop_
_entity.id
_entity.type
_entity.pdbx_description
1 polymer ?
#
loop_
_entity_poly.entity_id
_entity_poly.type
_entity_poly.pdbx_seq_one_letter_code
_entity_poly.pdbx_strand_id
1 'polypeptide(L)'
;MAKKKRHTSRDLLIHPGETLVEIIEERGYSQKELAIRTGVTEKHISSVINGKSNITNEFAERLAIALNCDSSLWINLQSHYDSELFYIEQNENITIEERKIANEIKNLVENILSYKLSGKENNQDIHELRKLLGFTNLTALKSIKCKKGKDNLLKKENLSYIKMYIHQYLLEQKARVQRWIPNPNQ
;
A
#
# COMPACT_ATOMS: atom_id res chain seq x y z
N MET A 1 16.24 11.67 5.90
CA MET A 1 15.78 10.53 5.07
C MET A 1 15.08 11.09 3.85
N ALA A 2 15.58 10.80 2.64
CA ALA A 2 15.04 11.35 1.40
C ALA A 2 13.61 10.83 1.15
N LYS A 3 12.66 11.74 0.87
CA LYS A 3 11.31 11.36 0.42
C LYS A 3 11.43 10.80 -1.00
N LYS A 4 11.45 9.48 -1.15
CA LYS A 4 11.41 8.81 -2.46
C LYS A 4 10.11 9.24 -3.16
N LYS A 5 10.25 9.89 -4.31
CA LYS A 5 9.14 10.33 -5.15
C LYS A 5 8.51 9.05 -5.72
N ARG A 6 7.31 8.68 -5.27
CA ARG A 6 6.57 7.51 -5.78
C ARG A 6 6.08 7.83 -7.19
N HIS A 7 6.08 6.84 -8.07
CA HIS A 7 5.57 7.04 -9.43
C HIS A 7 4.04 7.20 -9.32
N THR A 8 3.53 8.37 -9.69
CA THR A 8 2.11 8.75 -9.46
C THR A 8 1.15 8.19 -10.51
N SER A 9 1.66 7.54 -11.56
CA SER A 9 0.88 7.09 -12.72
C SER A 9 1.28 5.67 -13.13
N ARG A 10 0.30 4.84 -13.52
CA ARG A 10 0.49 3.45 -13.98
C ARG A 10 1.48 3.34 -15.15
N ASP A 11 1.49 4.34 -16.02
CA ASP A 11 2.37 4.39 -17.21
C ASP A 11 3.86 4.60 -16.88
N LEU A 12 4.18 5.00 -15.64
CA LEU A 12 5.56 5.19 -15.17
C LEU A 12 6.06 4.01 -14.33
N LEU A 13 5.23 2.96 -14.17
CA LEU A 13 5.56 1.80 -13.38
C LEU A 13 6.37 0.81 -14.21
N ILE A 14 7.64 0.65 -13.85
CA ILE A 14 8.58 -0.22 -14.56
C ILE A 14 8.43 -1.65 -14.03
N HIS A 15 8.02 -2.57 -14.90
CA HIS A 15 7.97 -4.00 -14.53
C HIS A 15 9.38 -4.59 -14.49
N PRO A 16 9.72 -5.50 -13.56
CA PRO A 16 11.04 -6.13 -13.51
C PRO A 16 11.44 -6.88 -14.79
N GLY A 17 10.44 -7.25 -15.60
CA GLY A 17 10.63 -7.82 -16.94
C GLY A 17 11.31 -6.87 -17.93
N GLU A 18 11.16 -5.55 -17.78
CA GLU A 18 11.88 -4.57 -18.62
C GLU A 18 13.37 -4.59 -18.29
N THR A 19 13.73 -4.61 -17.00
CA THR A 19 15.12 -4.79 -16.56
C THR A 19 15.70 -6.13 -17.04
N LEU A 20 14.87 -7.17 -17.11
CA LEU A 20 15.31 -8.46 -17.67
C LEU A 20 15.69 -8.35 -19.15
N VAL A 21 14.95 -7.56 -19.95
CA VAL A 21 15.28 -7.31 -21.36
C VAL A 21 16.64 -6.63 -21.49
N GLU A 22 16.86 -5.57 -20.73
CA GLU A 22 18.14 -4.84 -20.76
C GLU A 22 19.32 -5.77 -20.45
N ILE A 23 19.18 -6.61 -19.42
CA ILE A 23 20.25 -7.54 -19.02
C ILE A 23 20.51 -8.64 -20.06
N ILE A 24 19.48 -9.17 -20.73
CA ILE A 24 19.69 -10.18 -21.79
C ILE A 24 20.30 -9.54 -23.03
N GLU A 25 19.91 -8.32 -23.38
CA GLU A 25 20.47 -7.57 -24.51
C GLU A 25 21.94 -7.23 -24.29
N GLU A 26 22.30 -6.74 -23.09
CA GLU A 26 23.69 -6.47 -22.71
C GLU A 26 24.58 -7.72 -22.78
N ARG A 27 24.02 -8.89 -22.46
CA ARG A 27 24.74 -10.18 -22.49
C ARG A 27 24.68 -10.89 -23.84
N GLY A 28 23.92 -10.36 -24.80
CA GLY A 28 23.71 -10.98 -26.11
C GLY A 28 22.91 -12.29 -26.05
N TYR A 29 22.10 -12.50 -25.01
CA TYR A 29 21.24 -13.68 -24.90
C TYR A 29 19.92 -13.48 -25.61
N SER A 30 19.49 -14.50 -26.36
CA SER A 30 18.11 -14.56 -26.85
C SER A 30 17.16 -15.02 -25.74
N GLN A 31 15.86 -14.68 -25.86
CA GLN A 31 14.83 -15.18 -24.92
C GLN A 31 14.80 -16.72 -24.89
N LYS A 32 15.00 -17.36 -26.04
CA LYS A 32 15.11 -18.81 -26.17
C LYS A 32 16.30 -19.37 -25.41
N GLU A 33 17.46 -18.72 -25.49
CA GLU A 33 18.65 -19.14 -24.74
C GLU A 33 18.44 -19.01 -23.23
N LEU A 34 17.84 -17.90 -22.78
CA LEU A 34 17.51 -17.72 -21.37
C LEU A 34 16.50 -18.79 -20.89
N ALA A 35 15.53 -19.17 -21.74
CA ALA A 35 14.55 -20.22 -21.43
C ALA A 35 15.24 -21.57 -21.16
N ILE A 36 16.21 -21.92 -22.01
CA ILE A 36 17.01 -23.13 -21.86
C ILE A 36 17.83 -23.07 -20.56
N ARG A 37 18.50 -21.96 -20.28
CA ARG A 37 19.35 -21.80 -19.08
C ARG A 37 18.58 -21.87 -17.76
N THR A 38 17.36 -21.32 -17.74
CA THR A 38 16.48 -21.27 -16.57
C THR A 38 15.55 -22.48 -16.45
N GLY A 39 15.48 -23.34 -17.47
CA GLY A 39 14.59 -24.50 -17.51
C GLY A 39 13.11 -24.13 -17.54
N VAL A 40 12.75 -22.98 -18.10
CA VAL A 40 11.35 -22.54 -18.29
C VAL A 40 11.00 -22.48 -19.77
N THR A 41 9.72 -22.30 -20.09
CA THR A 41 9.31 -22.12 -21.49
C THR A 41 9.64 -20.72 -21.99
N GLU A 42 9.98 -20.59 -23.27
CA GLU A 42 10.17 -19.28 -23.92
C GLU A 42 8.93 -18.38 -23.79
N LYS A 43 7.74 -18.99 -23.82
CA LYS A 43 6.47 -18.31 -23.55
C LYS A 43 6.42 -17.67 -22.16
N HIS A 44 6.96 -18.33 -21.14
CA HIS A 44 7.01 -17.77 -19.79
C HIS A 44 7.92 -16.54 -19.74
N ILE A 45 9.11 -16.61 -20.34
CA ILE A 45 10.03 -15.46 -20.43
C ILE A 45 9.39 -14.30 -21.17
N SER A 46 8.79 -14.56 -22.32
CA SER A 46 8.06 -13.54 -23.09
C SER A 46 6.94 -12.91 -22.27
N SER A 47 6.22 -13.69 -21.46
CA SER A 47 5.16 -13.18 -20.57
C SER A 47 5.72 -12.27 -19.47
N VAL A 48 6.85 -12.64 -18.86
CA VAL A 48 7.52 -11.83 -17.83
C VAL A 48 8.04 -10.53 -18.41
N ILE A 49 8.73 -10.59 -19.55
CA ILE A 49 9.26 -9.43 -20.27
C ILE A 49 8.16 -8.43 -20.62
N ASN A 50 7.01 -8.92 -21.10
CA ASN A 50 5.87 -8.08 -21.44
C ASN A 50 5.03 -7.62 -20.23
N GLY A 51 5.49 -7.84 -19.00
CA GLY A 51 4.78 -7.43 -17.78
C GLY A 51 3.46 -8.17 -17.52
N LYS A 52 3.25 -9.32 -18.15
CA LYS A 52 2.03 -10.15 -17.98
C LYS A 52 2.18 -11.18 -16.86
N SER A 53 3.41 -11.48 -16.45
CA SER A 53 3.70 -12.44 -15.39
C SER A 53 4.76 -11.89 -14.46
N ASN A 54 4.51 -12.05 -13.17
CA ASN A 54 5.44 -11.67 -12.13
C ASN A 54 6.61 -12.65 -12.03
N ILE A 55 7.73 -12.18 -11.52
CA ILE A 55 8.87 -13.02 -11.16
C ILE A 55 8.60 -13.67 -9.80
N THR A 56 8.44 -14.99 -9.78
CA THR A 56 8.30 -15.76 -8.55
C THR A 56 9.66 -15.98 -7.89
N ASN A 57 9.69 -16.34 -6.61
CA ASN A 57 10.94 -16.69 -5.91
C ASN A 57 11.69 -17.82 -6.62
N GLU A 58 10.97 -18.84 -7.12
CA GLU A 58 11.58 -19.93 -7.87
C GLU A 58 12.23 -19.44 -9.18
N PHE A 59 11.54 -18.55 -9.90
CA PHE A 59 12.09 -17.99 -11.13
C PHE A 59 13.26 -17.03 -10.87
N ALA A 60 13.22 -16.26 -9.78
CA ALA A 60 14.31 -15.41 -9.34
C ALA A 60 15.60 -16.21 -9.05
N GLU A 61 15.49 -17.37 -8.39
CA GLU A 61 16.64 -18.27 -8.17
C GLU A 61 17.19 -18.83 -9.49
N ARG A 62 16.30 -19.23 -10.42
CA ARG A 62 16.72 -19.70 -11.75
C ARG A 62 17.41 -18.60 -12.55
N LEU A 63 16.92 -17.36 -12.48
CA LEU A 63 17.55 -16.19 -13.10
C LEU A 63 18.89 -15.87 -12.47
N ALA A 64 19.00 -15.93 -11.15
CA ALA A 64 20.24 -15.74 -10.39
C ALA A 64 21.34 -16.69 -10.88
N ILE A 65 21.02 -17.97 -11.05
CA ILE A 65 21.95 -18.98 -11.58
C ILE A 65 22.28 -18.69 -13.05
N ALA A 66 21.27 -18.47 -13.90
CA ALA A 66 21.48 -18.26 -15.34
C ALA A 66 22.28 -17.00 -15.67
N LEU A 67 22.12 -15.95 -14.84
CA LEU A 67 22.73 -14.65 -15.00
C LEU A 67 23.88 -14.41 -14.02
N ASN A 68 24.26 -15.39 -13.20
CA ASN A 68 25.33 -15.26 -12.20
C ASN A 68 25.17 -13.98 -11.35
N CYS A 69 23.97 -13.74 -10.85
CA CYS A 69 23.61 -12.62 -9.97
C CYS A 69 22.87 -13.11 -8.73
N ASP A 70 22.54 -12.21 -7.80
CA ASP A 70 21.80 -12.56 -6.58
C ASP A 70 20.28 -12.61 -6.83
N SER A 71 19.59 -13.62 -6.30
CA SER A 71 18.14 -13.78 -6.44
C SER A 71 17.36 -12.65 -5.77
N SER A 72 17.91 -12.06 -4.71
CA SER A 72 17.32 -10.91 -4.01
C SER A 72 17.13 -9.70 -4.91
N LEU A 73 17.96 -9.53 -5.95
CA LEU A 73 17.79 -8.45 -6.92
C LEU A 73 16.40 -8.52 -7.55
N TRP A 74 16.02 -9.69 -8.07
CA TRP A 74 14.74 -9.90 -8.75
C TRP A 74 13.55 -9.83 -7.78
N ILE A 75 13.71 -10.41 -6.59
CA ILE A 75 12.68 -10.36 -5.54
C ILE A 75 12.43 -8.91 -5.12
N ASN A 76 13.49 -8.11 -4.96
CA ASN A 76 13.37 -6.71 -4.58
C ASN A 76 12.71 -5.89 -5.69
N LEU A 77 13.06 -6.12 -6.97
CA LEU A 77 12.42 -5.43 -8.09
C LEU A 77 10.92 -5.77 -8.16
N GLN A 78 10.55 -7.05 -8.06
CA GLN A 78 9.15 -7.47 -8.04
C GLN A 78 8.39 -6.88 -6.85
N SER A 79 8.99 -6.91 -5.66
CA SER A 79 8.38 -6.36 -4.44
C SER A 79 8.16 -4.85 -4.56
N HIS A 80 9.11 -4.12 -5.16
CA HIS A 80 8.96 -2.70 -5.43
C HIS A 80 7.84 -2.43 -6.45
N TYR A 81 7.79 -3.19 -7.54
CA TYR A 81 6.74 -3.10 -8.54
C TYR A 81 5.36 -3.34 -7.93
N ASP A 82 5.19 -4.44 -7.19
CA ASP A 82 3.92 -4.83 -6.56
C ASP A 82 3.46 -3.76 -5.55
N SER A 83 4.39 -3.20 -4.77
CA SER A 83 4.08 -2.15 -3.79
C SER A 83 3.61 -0.85 -4.47
N GLU A 84 4.23 -0.44 -5.56
CA GLU A 84 3.86 0.78 -6.28
C GLU A 84 2.55 0.57 -7.07
N LEU A 85 2.36 -0.61 -7.69
CA LEU A 85 1.10 -1.00 -8.33
C LEU A 85 -0.06 -0.93 -7.34
N PHE A 86 0.12 -1.56 -6.16
CA PHE A 86 -0.87 -1.51 -5.10
C PHE A 86 -1.19 -0.06 -4.69
N TYR A 87 -0.18 0.79 -4.53
CA TYR A 87 -0.40 2.20 -4.19
C TYR A 87 -1.22 2.94 -5.26
N ILE A 88 -0.93 2.71 -6.55
CA ILE A 88 -1.67 3.31 -7.66
C ILE A 88 -3.12 2.84 -7.65
N GLU A 89 -3.35 1.53 -7.53
CA GLU A 89 -4.70 0.95 -7.46
C GLU A 89 -5.48 1.45 -6.24
N GLN A 90 -4.82 1.62 -5.08
CA GLN A 90 -5.46 2.18 -3.90
C GLN A 90 -5.88 3.64 -4.10
N ASN A 91 -5.12 4.42 -4.87
CA ASN A 91 -5.49 5.80 -5.22
C ASN A 91 -6.64 5.85 -6.24
N GLU A 92 -6.64 4.97 -7.24
CA GLU A 92 -7.69 4.87 -8.24
C GLU A 92 -9.03 4.40 -7.64
N ASN A 93 -8.98 3.51 -6.65
CA ASN A 93 -10.16 2.97 -5.98
C ASN A 93 -10.78 3.89 -4.92
N ILE A 94 -10.30 5.13 -4.76
CA ILE A 94 -10.93 6.10 -3.84
C ILE A 94 -12.27 6.55 -4.42
N THR A 95 -13.34 6.05 -3.81
CA THR A 95 -14.71 6.42 -4.20
C THR A 95 -15.07 7.85 -3.77
N ILE A 96 -16.05 8.45 -4.45
CA ILE A 96 -16.61 9.77 -4.08
C ILE A 96 -17.13 9.76 -2.64
N GLU A 97 -17.75 8.66 -2.22
CA GLU A 97 -18.27 8.53 -0.85
C GLU A 97 -17.16 8.53 0.19
N GLU A 98 -16.08 7.79 -0.07
CA GLU A 98 -14.94 7.74 0.83
C GLU A 98 -14.30 9.12 0.99
N ARG A 99 -14.18 9.87 -0.11
CA ARG A 99 -13.70 11.26 -0.08
C ARG A 99 -14.58 12.17 0.77
N LYS A 100 -15.91 12.01 0.71
CA LYS A 100 -16.84 12.78 1.56
C LYS A 100 -16.61 12.48 3.04
N ILE A 101 -16.55 11.20 3.41
CA ILE A 101 -16.28 10.77 4.79
C ILE A 101 -14.93 11.31 5.26
N ALA A 102 -13.89 11.20 4.43
CA ALA A 102 -12.56 11.70 4.76
C ALA A 102 -12.56 13.20 5.07
N ASN A 103 -13.22 14.01 4.23
CA ASN A 103 -13.34 15.45 4.45
C ASN A 103 -14.10 15.79 5.74
N GLU A 104 -15.14 15.01 6.07
CA GLU A 104 -15.96 15.22 7.27
C GLU A 104 -15.22 14.87 8.56
N ILE A 105 -14.34 13.86 8.53
CA ILE A 105 -13.57 13.41 9.70
C ILE A 105 -12.21 14.10 9.83
N LYS A 106 -11.69 14.69 8.74
CA LYS A 106 -10.37 15.34 8.68
C LYS A 106 -10.13 16.26 9.87
N ASN A 107 -10.97 17.29 10.01
CA ASN A 107 -10.84 18.30 11.07
C ASN A 107 -10.92 17.68 12.47
N LEU A 108 -11.74 16.65 12.65
CA LEU A 108 -11.88 15.96 13.93
C LEU A 108 -10.58 15.23 14.30
N VAL A 109 -10.00 14.50 13.35
CA VAL A 109 -8.74 13.76 13.56
C VAL A 109 -7.59 14.73 13.83
N GLU A 110 -7.49 15.82 13.06
CA GLU A 110 -6.45 16.83 13.23
C GLU A 110 -6.52 17.50 14.62
N ASN A 111 -7.73 17.81 15.10
CA ASN A 111 -7.92 18.40 16.42
C ASN A 111 -7.51 17.45 17.56
N ILE A 112 -7.88 16.16 17.48
CA ILE A 112 -7.61 15.18 18.54
C ILE A 112 -6.12 14.82 18.61
N LEU A 113 -5.49 14.65 17.45
CA LEU A 113 -4.08 14.28 17.37
C LEU A 113 -3.15 15.49 17.42
N SER A 114 -3.68 16.72 17.33
CA SER A 114 -2.90 17.95 17.21
C SER A 114 -1.87 17.87 16.07
N TYR A 115 -2.23 17.15 15.01
CA TYR A 115 -1.40 16.84 13.85
C TYR A 115 -2.13 17.30 12.59
N LYS A 116 -1.45 18.01 11.69
CA LYS A 116 -2.03 18.42 10.40
C LYS A 116 -1.74 17.36 9.34
N LEU A 117 -2.79 16.91 8.65
CA LEU A 117 -2.64 16.03 7.49
C LEU A 117 -2.01 16.83 6.34
N SER A 118 -1.06 16.22 5.63
CA SER A 118 -0.21 16.90 4.63
C SER A 118 -0.98 17.24 3.35
N GLY A 119 -1.74 18.35 3.38
CA GLY A 119 -2.60 18.81 2.29
C GLY A 119 -1.87 19.38 1.07
N LYS A 120 -1.27 18.52 0.23
CA LYS A 120 -0.92 18.88 -1.16
C LYS A 120 -1.66 18.05 -2.21
N GLU A 121 -2.10 16.83 -1.87
CA GLU A 121 -2.91 15.98 -2.75
C GLU A 121 -4.05 15.35 -1.95
N ASN A 122 -5.30 15.58 -2.36
CA ASN A 122 -6.50 15.11 -1.64
C ASN A 122 -6.54 13.58 -1.39
N ASN A 123 -5.79 12.79 -2.15
CA ASN A 123 -5.73 11.34 -1.97
C ASN A 123 -4.74 10.94 -0.86
N GLN A 124 -3.69 11.71 -0.61
CA GLN A 124 -2.70 11.42 0.43
C GLN A 124 -3.32 11.50 1.83
N ASP A 125 -4.15 12.52 2.08
CA ASP A 125 -4.88 12.68 3.35
C ASP A 125 -5.80 11.47 3.62
N ILE A 126 -6.45 10.92 2.59
CA ILE A 126 -7.32 9.73 2.71
C ILE A 126 -6.51 8.51 3.13
N HIS A 127 -5.32 8.33 2.54
CA HIS A 127 -4.42 7.24 2.92
C HIS A 127 -3.87 7.40 4.34
N GLU A 128 -3.54 8.62 4.75
CA GLU A 128 -3.14 8.91 6.14
C GLU A 128 -4.27 8.59 7.11
N LEU A 129 -5.51 9.02 6.81
CA LEU A 129 -6.69 8.70 7.60
C LEU A 129 -6.96 7.18 7.68
N ARG A 130 -6.85 6.45 6.57
CA ARG A 130 -6.94 4.98 6.52
C ARG A 130 -5.94 4.34 7.49
N LYS A 131 -4.68 4.77 7.47
CA LYS A 131 -3.62 4.26 8.37
C LYS A 131 -3.88 4.60 9.83
N LEU A 132 -4.24 5.84 10.13
CA LEU A 132 -4.49 6.30 11.50
C LEU A 132 -5.67 5.59 12.15
N LEU A 133 -6.72 5.32 11.37
CA LEU A 133 -7.94 4.68 11.85
C LEU A 133 -7.90 3.14 11.71
N GLY A 134 -6.94 2.60 10.96
CA GLY A 134 -6.81 1.16 10.73
C GLY A 134 -7.84 0.57 9.77
N PHE A 135 -8.35 1.36 8.81
CA PHE A 135 -9.32 0.91 7.81
C PHE A 135 -8.70 0.89 6.42
N THR A 136 -8.94 -0.17 5.66
CA THR A 136 -8.58 -0.24 4.22
C THR A 136 -9.48 0.66 3.37
N ASN A 137 -10.73 0.88 3.80
CA ASN A 137 -11.69 1.77 3.17
C ASN A 137 -12.51 2.49 4.26
N LEU A 138 -12.54 3.83 4.22
CA LEU A 138 -13.22 4.63 5.24
C LEU A 138 -14.75 4.49 5.20
N THR A 139 -15.34 4.00 4.10
CA THR A 139 -16.79 3.71 4.05
C THR A 139 -17.21 2.61 5.03
N ALA A 140 -16.28 1.73 5.42
CA ALA A 140 -16.52 0.70 6.43
C ALA A 140 -16.86 1.30 7.81
N LEU A 141 -16.51 2.56 8.08
CA LEU A 141 -16.91 3.26 9.31
C LEU A 141 -18.44 3.30 9.49
N LYS A 142 -19.21 3.31 8.40
CA LYS A 142 -20.68 3.29 8.44
C LYS A 142 -21.27 1.97 8.95
N SER A 143 -20.51 0.86 8.89
CA SER A 143 -21.01 -0.48 9.24
C SER A 143 -20.61 -0.95 10.65
N ILE A 144 -19.74 -0.21 11.33
CA ILE A 144 -19.25 -0.57 12.67
C ILE A 144 -20.37 -0.39 13.69
N LYS A 145 -20.62 -1.42 14.52
CA LYS A 145 -21.49 -1.34 15.70
C LYS A 145 -20.65 -1.15 16.97
N CYS A 146 -20.92 -0.11 17.75
CA CYS A 146 -20.21 0.27 18.95
C CYS A 146 -20.80 -0.52 20.10
N LYS A 147 -19.94 -1.17 20.89
CA LYS A 147 -20.39 -1.99 22.00
C LYS A 147 -20.74 -1.09 23.20
N LYS A 148 -22.06 -1.00 23.43
CA LYS A 148 -22.82 -0.63 24.64
C LYS A 148 -23.00 0.85 25.00
N GLY A 149 -24.26 1.26 24.82
CA GLY A 149 -25.06 2.00 25.80
C GLY A 149 -26.54 1.70 25.47
N LYS A 150 -27.33 1.23 26.44
CA LYS A 150 -28.79 1.13 26.27
C LYS A 150 -29.29 2.54 25.93
N ASP A 151 -29.92 2.72 24.78
CA ASP A 151 -31.27 3.27 24.70
C ASP A 151 -31.66 3.57 23.25
N ASN A 152 -32.91 3.26 22.98
CA ASN A 152 -33.67 3.71 21.83
C ASN A 152 -33.60 5.22 21.71
N LEU A 153 -32.75 5.76 20.84
CA LEU A 153 -32.90 7.05 20.16
C LEU A 153 -31.70 7.16 19.20
N LEU A 154 -31.86 7.93 18.12
CA LEU A 154 -30.90 8.10 17.00
C LEU A 154 -31.17 7.24 15.74
N LYS A 155 -32.42 7.30 15.25
CA LYS A 155 -32.66 7.36 13.79
C LYS A 155 -32.43 8.78 13.23
N LYS A 156 -31.33 9.44 13.61
CA LYS A 156 -30.86 10.68 12.99
C LYS A 156 -29.33 10.72 13.05
N GLU A 157 -28.78 10.61 11.84
CA GLU A 157 -27.41 10.90 11.42
C GLU A 157 -26.30 9.93 11.87
N ASN A 158 -26.12 8.91 11.02
CA ASN A 158 -24.99 7.97 10.98
C ASN A 158 -23.61 8.67 11.17
N LEU A 159 -23.51 9.97 10.83
CA LEU A 159 -22.30 10.77 10.95
C LEU A 159 -21.89 11.14 12.39
N SER A 160 -22.84 11.44 13.27
CA SER A 160 -22.54 11.77 14.68
C SER A 160 -21.91 10.56 15.39
N TYR A 161 -22.43 9.38 15.07
CA TYR A 161 -21.96 8.11 15.58
C TYR A 161 -20.54 7.77 15.09
N ILE A 162 -20.24 7.97 13.81
CA ILE A 162 -18.89 7.78 13.25
C ILE A 162 -17.87 8.69 13.95
N LYS A 163 -18.22 9.96 14.19
CA LYS A 163 -17.35 10.92 14.89
C LYS A 163 -17.05 10.49 16.33
N MET A 164 -18.06 10.01 17.06
CA MET A 164 -17.89 9.49 18.43
C MET A 164 -16.98 8.26 18.46
N TYR A 165 -17.19 7.31 17.55
CA TYR A 165 -16.35 6.11 17.46
C TYR A 165 -14.89 6.45 17.18
N ILE A 166 -14.63 7.33 16.21
CA ILE A 166 -13.27 7.80 15.87
C ILE A 166 -12.63 8.46 17.08
N HIS A 167 -13.37 9.32 17.78
CA HIS A 167 -12.87 10.00 18.96
C HIS A 167 -12.45 9.02 20.05
N GLN A 168 -13.31 8.04 20.37
CA GLN A 168 -12.97 6.99 21.34
C GLN A 168 -11.74 6.18 20.91
N TYR A 169 -11.70 5.72 19.65
CA TYR A 169 -10.60 4.93 19.12
C TYR A 169 -9.27 5.68 19.22
N LEU A 170 -9.22 6.95 18.79
CA LEU A 170 -7.99 7.74 18.82
C LEU A 170 -7.52 8.05 20.24
N LEU A 171 -8.44 8.29 21.19
CA LEU A 171 -8.08 8.43 22.60
C LEU A 171 -7.49 7.13 23.18
N GLU A 172 -8.07 5.98 22.86
CA GLU A 172 -7.53 4.69 23.29
C GLU A 172 -6.12 4.44 22.72
N GLN A 173 -5.88 4.77 21.45
CA GLN A 173 -4.55 4.66 20.85
C GLN A 173 -3.54 5.60 21.51
N LYS A 174 -3.92 6.87 21.75
CA LYS A 174 -3.07 7.84 22.47
C LYS A 174 -2.72 7.36 23.88
N ALA A 175 -3.69 6.79 24.60
CA ALA A 175 -3.47 6.23 25.93
C ALA A 175 -2.58 4.98 25.92
N ARG A 176 -2.68 4.13 24.90
CA ARG A 176 -1.80 2.95 24.73
C ARG A 176 -0.36 3.34 24.48
N VAL A 177 -0.12 4.36 23.64
CA VAL A 177 1.23 4.88 23.37
C VAL A 177 1.85 5.50 24.62
N GLN A 178 1.08 6.22 25.44
CA GLN A 178 1.59 6.77 26.70
C GLN A 178 1.81 5.75 27.81
N ARG A 179 1.13 4.58 27.78
CA ARG A 179 1.39 3.46 28.70
C ARG A 179 2.71 2.74 28.44
N TRP A 180 3.33 2.92 27.27
CA TRP A 180 4.63 2.33 26.90
C TRP A 180 5.78 3.35 27.05
N ILE A 181 5.76 4.17 28.09
CA ILE A 181 6.96 4.88 28.54
C ILE A 181 7.38 4.15 29.82
N PRO A 182 8.50 3.38 29.83
CA PRO A 182 9.01 2.81 31.06
C PRO A 182 9.27 3.97 32.03
N ASN A 183 8.76 3.84 33.25
CA ASN A 183 8.99 4.81 34.31
C ASN A 183 10.51 4.96 34.47
N PRO A 184 11.11 6.16 34.32
CA PRO A 184 12.56 6.34 34.46
C PRO A 184 13.10 6.07 35.88
N ASN A 185 12.22 5.70 36.82
CA ASN A 185 12.56 5.34 38.20
C ASN A 185 12.09 3.92 38.59
N GLN A 186 12.18 2.93 37.68
CA GLN A 186 12.17 1.51 38.03
C GLN A 186 13.35 0.77 37.41
#